data_AF-A0A285Z2L1-F1
#
_entry.id   AF-A0A285Z2L1-F1
#
_cell.length_a   1.000
_cell.length_b   1.000
_cell.length_c   1.000
_cell.angle_alpha   90.00
_cell.angle_beta   90.00
_cell.angle_gamma   90.00
#
_symmetry.space_group_name_H-M   'P 1'
#
loop_
_entity.id
_entity.type
_entity.pdbx_description
1 polymer ?
#
loop_
_entity_poly.entity_id
_entity_poly.type
_entity_poly.pdbx_seq_one_letter_code
_entity_poly.pdbx_strand_id
1 'polypeptide(L)'
;MDLVVAQILVLQVAVAALTLGFGLLALRVAPGPGTSTRTGAWYLAGITFTLDGLLGTVHASAGAAAMAIAGRGTPFYLEYLRWTPLGDDARTLLVLGFAVGLVWLVLLERPVPARRVVLGSAAGLVVAGAMVGLAEGPLEQGGVHFSVLSLLGAVMGLLMFVALYRGMLRGTVDWLLWTALALYAAHQALSSNFQTALAWAGYTGGWSPPVLGIMWSAMVVACVMLACSMRRLAIARAGGDPPGLLERLRG
;
A
#
# COMPACT_ATOMS: atom_id res chain seq x y z
N MET A 1 14.54 3.40 -24.03
CA MET A 1 13.45 2.68 -23.32
C MET A 1 14.01 1.92 -22.11
N ASP A 2 15.17 1.26 -22.23
CA ASP A 2 15.71 0.38 -21.17
C ASP A 2 16.16 1.12 -19.89
N LEU A 3 16.71 2.33 -20.01
CA LEU A 3 17.10 3.13 -18.84
C LEU A 3 15.90 3.48 -17.94
N VAL A 4 14.77 3.85 -18.54
CA VAL A 4 13.54 4.22 -17.81
C VAL A 4 12.97 2.99 -17.08
N VAL A 5 12.95 1.84 -17.75
CA VAL A 5 12.50 0.57 -17.15
C VAL A 5 13.40 0.18 -15.98
N ALA A 6 14.73 0.27 -16.14
CA ALA A 6 15.68 -0.02 -15.07
C ALA A 6 15.51 0.91 -13.86
N GLN A 7 15.33 2.21 -14.08
CA GLN A 7 15.07 3.19 -13.01
C GLN A 7 13.78 2.85 -12.24
N ILE A 8 12.72 2.45 -12.93
CA ILE A 8 11.46 2.09 -12.28
C ILE A 8 11.61 0.80 -11.46
N LEU A 9 12.30 -0.21 -11.97
CA LEU A 9 12.54 -1.46 -11.24
C LEU A 9 13.37 -1.23 -9.97
N VAL A 10 14.43 -0.43 -10.06
CA VAL A 10 15.24 -0.03 -8.89
C VAL A 10 14.38 0.72 -7.87
N LEU A 11 13.54 1.64 -8.34
CA LEU A 11 12.65 2.39 -7.46
C LEU A 11 11.64 1.47 -6.75
N GLN A 12 11.09 0.48 -7.45
CA GLN A 12 10.17 -0.48 -6.82
C GLN A 12 10.83 -1.31 -5.73
N VAL A 13 12.03 -1.84 -5.99
CA VAL A 13 12.80 -2.59 -4.98
C VAL A 13 13.12 -1.70 -3.78
N ALA A 14 13.60 -0.48 -4.03
CA ALA A 14 13.94 0.47 -2.97
C ALA A 14 12.72 0.81 -2.11
N VAL A 15 11.58 1.11 -2.73
CA VAL A 15 10.37 1.50 -1.98
C VAL A 15 9.76 0.30 -1.24
N ALA A 16 9.78 -0.89 -1.82
CA ALA A 16 9.34 -2.10 -1.12
C ALA A 16 10.22 -2.38 0.11
N ALA A 17 11.54 -2.23 -0.01
CA ALA A 17 12.48 -2.38 1.10
C ALA A 17 12.26 -1.31 2.19
N LEU A 18 12.00 -0.06 1.80
CA LEU A 18 11.65 1.01 2.74
C LEU A 18 10.33 0.73 3.46
N THR A 19 9.34 0.19 2.75
CA THR A 19 8.04 -0.22 3.33
C THR A 19 8.23 -1.33 4.36
N LEU A 20 9.04 -2.34 4.04
CA LEU A 20 9.42 -3.41 4.97
C LEU A 20 10.14 -2.84 6.20
N GLY A 21 11.15 -1.99 5.98
CA GLY A 21 11.90 -1.33 7.06
C GLY A 21 11.00 -0.52 7.98
N PHE A 22 10.06 0.24 7.43
CA PHE A 22 9.06 0.97 8.20
C PHE A 22 8.18 0.01 9.00
N GLY A 23 7.64 -1.05 8.39
CA GLY A 23 6.80 -2.02 9.10
C GLY A 23 7.51 -2.65 10.29
N LEU A 24 8.78 -3.02 10.12
CA LEU A 24 9.61 -3.56 11.21
C LEU A 24 9.84 -2.53 12.32
N LEU A 25 10.09 -1.26 11.97
CA LEU A 25 10.23 -0.18 12.95
C LEU A 25 8.92 0.11 13.68
N ALA A 26 7.79 0.12 12.97
CA ALA A 26 6.46 0.28 13.53
C ALA A 26 6.13 -0.84 14.53
N LEU A 27 6.48 -2.09 14.23
CA LEU A 27 6.33 -3.22 15.17
C LEU A 27 7.28 -3.14 16.37
N ARG A 28 8.42 -2.47 16.25
CA ARG A 28 9.26 -2.17 17.43
C ARG A 28 8.63 -1.12 18.34
N VAL A 29 7.94 -0.13 17.76
CA VAL A 29 7.22 0.92 18.51
C VAL A 29 5.95 0.37 19.15
N ALA A 30 5.21 -0.48 18.43
CA ALA A 30 3.98 -1.12 18.89
C ALA A 30 4.05 -2.63 18.59
N PRO A 31 4.64 -3.45 19.47
CA PRO A 31 4.80 -4.89 19.24
C PRO A 31 3.49 -5.70 19.38
N GLY A 32 2.43 -5.05 19.86
CA GLY A 32 1.12 -5.66 20.03
C GLY A 32 -0.01 -4.63 19.93
N PRO A 33 -1.27 -5.11 19.91
CA PRO A 33 -2.44 -4.28 19.65
C PRO A 33 -2.65 -3.15 20.68
N GLY A 34 -2.13 -3.31 21.90
CA GLY A 34 -2.23 -2.30 22.96
C GLY A 34 -3.68 -2.01 23.39
N THR A 35 -3.84 -0.99 24.22
CA THR A 35 -5.16 -0.52 24.70
C THR A 35 -5.58 0.81 24.08
N SER A 36 -4.64 1.57 23.50
CA SER A 36 -4.92 2.85 22.86
C SER A 36 -5.12 2.69 21.35
N THR A 37 -6.00 3.53 20.77
CA THR A 37 -6.20 3.64 19.31
C THR A 37 -4.88 3.87 18.58
N ARG A 38 -4.00 4.70 19.15
CA ARG A 38 -2.69 5.01 18.59
C ARG A 38 -1.80 3.76 18.49
N THR A 39 -1.65 3.03 19.58
CA THR A 39 -0.85 1.78 19.61
C THR A 39 -1.44 0.74 18.65
N GLY A 40 -2.77 0.63 18.60
CA GLY A 40 -3.47 -0.22 17.66
C GLY A 40 -3.18 0.11 16.20
N ALA A 41 -3.23 1.39 15.85
CA ALA A 41 -3.01 1.85 14.49
C ALA A 41 -1.55 1.62 14.06
N TRP A 42 -0.60 1.86 14.96
CA TRP A 42 0.81 1.51 14.75
C TRP A 42 1.04 0.00 14.59
N TYR A 43 0.35 -0.82 15.39
CA TYR A 43 0.44 -2.27 15.28
C TYR A 43 -0.12 -2.78 13.94
N LEU A 44 -1.30 -2.29 13.54
CA LEU A 44 -1.91 -2.62 12.25
C LEU A 44 -1.04 -2.18 11.08
N ALA A 45 -0.50 -0.95 11.12
CA ALA A 45 0.42 -0.45 10.11
C ALA A 45 1.70 -1.30 10.06
N GLY A 46 2.26 -1.64 11.22
CA GLY A 46 3.45 -2.49 11.33
C GLY A 46 3.26 -3.85 10.67
N ILE A 47 2.18 -4.57 11.00
CA ILE A 47 1.89 -5.89 10.39
C ILE A 47 1.70 -5.76 8.88
N THR A 48 0.87 -4.80 8.46
CA THR A 48 0.53 -4.61 7.04
C THR A 48 1.77 -4.27 6.23
N PHE A 49 2.58 -3.31 6.69
CA PHE A 49 3.75 -2.82 5.95
C PHE A 49 4.89 -3.85 5.95
N THR A 50 5.03 -4.64 7.02
CA THR A 50 6.00 -5.74 7.02
C THR A 50 5.61 -6.81 6.01
N LEU A 51 4.34 -7.24 5.98
CA LEU A 51 3.88 -8.26 5.05
C LEU A 51 3.90 -7.76 3.60
N ASP A 52 3.37 -6.56 3.34
CA ASP A 52 3.36 -5.94 2.02
C ASP A 52 4.78 -5.62 1.54
N GLY A 53 5.63 -5.07 2.40
CA GLY A 53 7.03 -4.79 2.08
C GLY A 53 7.83 -6.07 1.79
N LEU A 54 7.57 -7.16 2.50
CA LEU A 54 8.20 -8.46 2.24
C LEU A 54 7.76 -9.01 0.87
N LEU A 55 6.45 -9.08 0.62
CA LEU A 55 5.89 -9.54 -0.66
C LEU A 55 6.39 -8.67 -1.81
N GLY A 56 6.34 -7.35 -1.65
CA GLY A 56 6.81 -6.38 -2.63
C GLY A 56 8.30 -6.48 -2.90
N THR A 57 9.13 -6.74 -1.88
CA THR A 57 10.58 -6.87 -2.07
C THR A 57 10.92 -8.13 -2.86
N VAL A 58 10.28 -9.27 -2.53
CA VAL A 58 10.44 -10.51 -3.27
C VAL A 58 9.97 -10.33 -4.71
N HIS A 59 8.77 -9.77 -4.90
CA HIS A 59 8.17 -9.58 -6.21
C HIS A 59 8.98 -8.61 -7.09
N ALA A 60 9.34 -7.44 -6.58
CA ALA A 60 10.11 -6.44 -7.31
C ALA A 60 11.53 -6.93 -7.64
N SER A 61 12.16 -7.68 -6.74
CA SER A 61 13.49 -8.26 -7.00
C SER A 61 13.42 -9.33 -8.09
N ALA A 62 12.39 -10.19 -8.07
CA ALA A 62 12.16 -11.18 -9.11
C ALA A 62 11.89 -10.51 -10.47
N GLY A 63 11.04 -9.46 -10.49
CA GLY A 63 10.76 -8.69 -11.70
C GLY A 63 11.99 -7.96 -12.24
N ALA A 64 12.81 -7.38 -11.36
CA ALA A 64 14.08 -6.76 -11.72
C ALA A 64 15.05 -7.77 -12.33
N ALA A 65 15.21 -8.95 -11.71
CA ALA A 65 16.04 -10.02 -12.25
C ALA A 65 15.51 -10.53 -13.60
N ALA A 66 14.20 -10.70 -13.74
CA ALA A 66 13.57 -11.16 -14.97
C ALA A 66 13.78 -10.20 -16.13
N MET A 67 13.67 -8.90 -15.87
CA MET A 67 13.82 -7.87 -16.88
C MET A 67 15.28 -7.54 -17.20
N ALA A 68 16.15 -7.43 -16.18
CA ALA A 68 17.51 -6.94 -16.34
C ALA A 68 18.54 -8.04 -16.67
N ILE A 69 18.32 -9.27 -16.20
CA ILE A 69 19.29 -10.38 -16.37
C ILE A 69 18.82 -11.33 -17.47
N ALA A 70 17.56 -11.77 -17.42
CA ALA A 70 17.05 -12.75 -18.38
C ALA A 70 16.59 -12.09 -19.69
N GLY A 71 15.92 -10.94 -19.60
CA GLY A 71 15.39 -10.22 -20.76
C GLY A 71 13.97 -10.69 -21.14
N ARG A 72 13.28 -9.84 -21.91
CA ARG A 72 11.88 -10.05 -22.31
C ARG A 72 11.74 -11.33 -23.16
N GLY A 73 10.75 -12.15 -22.85
CA GLY A 73 10.42 -13.38 -23.59
C GLY A 73 11.19 -14.64 -23.16
N THR A 74 12.06 -14.55 -22.15
CA THR A 74 12.70 -15.74 -21.58
C THR A 74 11.73 -16.59 -20.75
N PRO A 75 11.99 -17.90 -20.56
CA PRO A 75 11.16 -18.75 -19.70
C PRO A 75 11.03 -18.19 -18.27
N PHE A 76 12.09 -17.60 -17.72
CA PHE A 76 12.04 -16.98 -16.40
C PHE A 76 11.14 -15.74 -16.36
N TYR A 77 11.14 -14.91 -17.41
CA TYR A 77 10.24 -13.77 -17.52
C TYR A 77 8.77 -14.20 -17.65
N LEU A 78 8.49 -15.23 -18.46
CA LEU A 78 7.14 -15.77 -18.62
C LEU A 78 6.63 -16.40 -17.31
N GLU A 79 7.49 -17.13 -16.62
CA GLU A 79 7.15 -17.69 -15.31
C GLU A 79 6.89 -16.56 -14.28
N TYR A 80 7.72 -15.51 -14.27
CA TYR A 80 7.48 -14.33 -13.43
C TYR A 80 6.09 -13.73 -13.70
N LEU A 81 5.73 -13.49 -14.98
CA LEU A 81 4.41 -12.94 -15.34
C LEU A 81 3.25 -13.84 -14.92
N ARG A 82 3.46 -15.16 -14.87
CA ARG A 82 2.46 -16.12 -14.38
C ARG A 82 2.18 -15.97 -12.88
N TRP A 83 3.19 -15.60 -12.10
CA TRP A 83 3.06 -15.42 -10.66
C TRP A 83 2.72 -13.99 -10.23
N THR A 84 2.77 -13.02 -11.16
CA THR A 84 2.48 -11.61 -10.84
C THR A 84 1.08 -11.39 -10.25
N PRO A 85 -0.01 -11.91 -10.83
CA PRO A 85 -1.35 -11.69 -10.27
C PRO A 85 -1.49 -12.22 -8.85
N LEU A 86 -0.89 -13.37 -8.54
CA LEU A 86 -0.87 -13.92 -7.18
C LEU A 86 -0.29 -12.91 -6.17
N GLY A 87 0.86 -12.31 -6.51
CA GLY A 87 1.53 -11.36 -5.64
C GLY A 87 0.75 -10.06 -5.47
N ASP A 88 0.25 -9.49 -6.56
CA ASP A 88 -0.46 -8.21 -6.55
C ASP A 88 -1.82 -8.31 -5.84
N ASP A 89 -2.53 -9.41 -6.02
CA ASP A 89 -3.85 -9.61 -5.42
C ASP A 89 -3.76 -9.90 -3.92
N ALA A 90 -2.74 -10.68 -3.52
CA ALA A 90 -2.41 -10.90 -2.11
C ALA A 90 -2.12 -9.59 -1.37
N ARG A 91 -1.33 -8.70 -2.00
CA ARG A 91 -1.02 -7.37 -1.46
C ARG A 91 -2.26 -6.48 -1.41
N THR A 92 -3.07 -6.49 -2.47
CA THR A 92 -4.29 -5.67 -2.55
C THR A 92 -5.28 -6.03 -1.43
N LEU A 93 -5.58 -7.32 -1.22
CA LEU A 93 -6.48 -7.73 -0.14
C LEU A 93 -5.90 -7.49 1.26
N LEU A 94 -4.59 -7.62 1.44
CA LEU A 94 -3.93 -7.25 2.68
C LEU A 94 -4.14 -5.77 3.01
N VAL A 95 -3.93 -4.88 2.04
CA VAL A 95 -4.12 -3.43 2.22
C VAL A 95 -5.60 -3.08 2.38
N LEU A 96 -6.52 -3.81 1.74
CA LEU A 96 -7.95 -3.67 1.98
C LEU A 96 -8.31 -4.00 3.43
N GLY A 97 -7.81 -5.12 3.95
CA GLY A 97 -8.00 -5.49 5.34
C GLY A 97 -7.44 -4.45 6.31
N PHE A 98 -6.30 -3.86 5.97
CA PHE A 98 -5.72 -2.76 6.72
C PHE A 98 -6.61 -1.51 6.72
N ALA A 99 -7.12 -1.10 5.55
CA ALA A 99 -8.04 0.03 5.43
C ALA A 99 -9.32 -0.19 6.25
N VAL A 100 -9.90 -1.39 6.18
CA VAL A 100 -11.06 -1.79 7.00
C VAL A 100 -10.69 -1.79 8.50
N GLY A 101 -9.51 -2.27 8.87
CA GLY A 101 -9.01 -2.27 10.24
C GLY A 101 -8.83 -0.85 10.80
N LEU A 102 -8.31 0.08 9.99
CA LEU A 102 -8.23 1.50 10.35
C LEU A 102 -9.61 2.14 10.50
N VAL A 103 -10.56 1.82 9.62
CA VAL A 103 -11.95 2.28 9.75
C VAL A 103 -12.56 1.76 11.06
N TRP A 104 -12.42 0.46 11.34
CA TRP A 104 -12.88 -0.14 12.58
C TRP A 104 -12.32 0.57 13.82
N LEU A 105 -11.01 0.79 13.83
CA LEU A 105 -10.29 1.33 14.97
C LEU A 105 -10.48 2.84 15.16
N VAL A 106 -10.37 3.61 14.07
CA VAL A 106 -10.27 5.08 14.11
C VAL A 106 -11.61 5.75 13.79
N LEU A 107 -12.35 5.24 12.80
CA LEU A 107 -13.63 5.81 12.41
C LEU A 107 -14.76 5.34 13.33
N LEU A 108 -14.81 4.04 13.63
CA LEU A 108 -15.84 3.42 14.47
C LEU A 108 -15.44 3.34 15.95
N GLU A 109 -14.22 3.74 16.31
CA GLU A 109 -13.69 3.77 17.68
C GLU A 109 -13.83 2.43 18.41
N ARG A 110 -13.66 1.34 17.67
CA ARG A 110 -13.73 -0.01 18.20
C ARG A 110 -12.37 -0.45 18.73
N PRO A 111 -12.34 -1.34 19.74
CA PRO A 111 -11.08 -1.86 20.25
C PRO A 111 -10.33 -2.65 19.18
N VAL A 112 -9.01 -2.63 19.29
CA VAL A 112 -8.13 -3.43 18.44
C VAL A 112 -8.39 -4.92 18.74
N PRO A 113 -8.62 -5.75 17.72
CA PRO A 113 -8.76 -7.19 17.94
C PRO A 113 -7.50 -7.80 18.58
N ALA A 114 -7.66 -8.96 19.21
CA ALA A 114 -6.55 -9.69 19.78
C ALA A 114 -5.46 -9.97 18.73
N ARG A 115 -4.19 -10.03 19.16
CA ARG A 115 -3.02 -10.27 18.30
C ARG A 115 -3.23 -11.42 17.29
N ARG A 116 -3.73 -12.56 17.79
CA ARG A 116 -4.01 -13.75 16.96
C ARG A 116 -5.06 -13.51 15.88
N VAL A 117 -6.05 -12.66 16.14
CA VAL A 117 -7.10 -12.30 15.18
C VAL A 117 -6.51 -11.40 14.11
N VAL A 118 -5.75 -10.37 14.49
CA VAL A 118 -5.09 -9.47 13.52
C VAL A 118 -4.15 -10.26 12.60
N LEU A 119 -3.27 -11.09 13.17
CA LEU A 119 -2.34 -11.91 12.39
C LEU A 119 -3.07 -12.95 11.54
N GLY A 120 -4.09 -13.62 12.09
CA GLY A 120 -4.90 -14.60 11.37
C GLY A 120 -5.66 -13.99 10.21
N SER A 121 -6.25 -12.81 10.40
CA SER A 121 -6.92 -12.06 9.32
C SER A 121 -5.94 -11.60 8.25
N ALA A 122 -4.76 -11.07 8.64
CA ALA A 122 -3.75 -10.65 7.68
C ALA A 122 -3.25 -11.83 6.83
N ALA A 123 -2.93 -12.96 7.46
CA ALA A 123 -2.53 -14.19 6.76
C ALA A 123 -3.66 -14.72 5.88
N GLY A 124 -4.90 -14.75 6.38
CA GLY A 124 -6.07 -15.18 5.63
C GLY A 124 -6.34 -14.32 4.40
N LEU A 125 -6.16 -13.00 4.50
CA LEU A 125 -6.31 -12.08 3.37
C LEU A 125 -5.20 -12.24 2.32
N VAL A 126 -3.95 -12.45 2.75
CA VAL A 126 -2.83 -12.75 1.84
C VAL A 126 -3.12 -14.04 1.07
N VAL A 127 -3.55 -15.10 1.76
CA VAL A 127 -3.90 -16.38 1.11
C VAL A 127 -5.11 -16.22 0.19
N ALA A 128 -6.17 -15.53 0.64
CA ALA A 128 -7.35 -15.28 -0.18
C ALA A 128 -6.99 -14.50 -1.45
N GLY A 129 -6.15 -13.47 -1.34
CA GLY A 129 -5.74 -12.68 -2.50
C GLY A 129 -4.86 -13.49 -3.45
N ALA A 130 -3.94 -14.30 -2.91
CA ALA A 130 -3.15 -15.23 -3.72
C ALA A 130 -4.04 -16.23 -4.49
N MET A 131 -5.10 -16.73 -3.86
CA MET A 131 -6.06 -17.63 -4.52
C MET A 131 -6.88 -16.92 -5.60
N VAL A 132 -7.23 -15.65 -5.41
CA VAL A 132 -7.86 -14.81 -6.45
C VAL A 132 -6.91 -14.65 -7.63
N GLY A 133 -5.65 -14.29 -7.40
CA GLY A 133 -4.67 -14.12 -8.48
C GLY A 133 -4.35 -15.43 -9.21
N LEU A 134 -4.35 -16.57 -8.50
CA LEU A 134 -4.26 -17.89 -9.13
C LEU A 134 -5.45 -18.17 -10.06
N ALA A 135 -6.65 -17.74 -9.67
CA ALA A 135 -7.86 -17.90 -10.48
C ALA A 135 -7.91 -16.92 -11.67
N GLU A 136 -7.30 -15.73 -11.55
CA GLU A 136 -7.14 -14.79 -12.68
C GLU A 136 -6.20 -15.35 -13.75
N GLY A 137 -5.24 -16.20 -13.37
CA GLY A 137 -4.29 -16.81 -14.29
C GLY A 137 -3.13 -15.88 -14.67
N PRO A 138 -2.25 -16.30 -15.62
CA PRO A 138 -1.09 -15.52 -16.01
C PRO A 138 -1.45 -14.20 -16.71
N LEU A 139 -0.58 -13.19 -16.58
CA LEU A 139 -0.73 -11.95 -17.34
C LEU A 139 -0.51 -12.18 -18.84
N GLU A 140 -1.58 -12.07 -19.62
CA GLU A 140 -1.57 -12.25 -21.07
C GLU A 140 -2.10 -11.00 -21.80
N GLN A 141 -1.66 -10.80 -23.05
CA GLN A 141 -2.18 -9.70 -23.87
C GLN A 141 -3.66 -9.95 -24.18
N GLY A 142 -4.53 -8.97 -23.87
CA GLY A 142 -5.97 -9.05 -24.11
C GLY A 142 -6.79 -9.79 -23.04
N GLY A 143 -6.17 -10.28 -21.96
CA GLY A 143 -6.88 -10.87 -20.82
C GLY A 143 -7.63 -9.84 -19.96
N VAL A 144 -8.58 -10.27 -19.13
CA VAL A 144 -9.26 -9.38 -18.17
C VAL A 144 -8.59 -9.55 -16.81
N HIS A 145 -7.54 -8.76 -16.56
CA HIS A 145 -6.76 -8.82 -15.31
C HIS A 145 -7.06 -7.60 -14.44
N PHE A 146 -7.00 -7.77 -13.12
CA PHE A 146 -7.01 -6.69 -12.12
C PHE A 146 -8.23 -5.76 -12.07
N SER A 147 -9.32 -6.04 -12.80
CA SER A 147 -10.40 -5.05 -12.97
C SER A 147 -11.18 -4.81 -11.67
N VAL A 148 -11.54 -5.90 -10.99
CA VAL A 148 -12.24 -5.87 -9.70
C VAL A 148 -11.33 -5.28 -8.60
N LEU A 149 -10.07 -5.69 -8.59
CA LEU A 149 -9.11 -5.26 -7.57
C LEU A 149 -8.68 -3.81 -7.75
N SER A 150 -8.68 -3.29 -8.98
CA SER A 150 -8.43 -1.88 -9.24
C SER A 150 -9.55 -0.98 -8.72
N LEU A 151 -10.83 -1.40 -8.81
CA LEU A 151 -11.94 -0.70 -8.17
C LEU A 151 -11.76 -0.66 -6.65
N LEU A 152 -11.34 -1.80 -6.07
CA LEU A 152 -11.05 -1.90 -4.64
C LEU A 152 -9.91 -0.96 -4.24
N GLY A 153 -8.87 -0.78 -5.07
CA GLY A 153 -7.79 0.17 -4.82
C GLY A 153 -8.26 1.61 -4.60
N ALA A 154 -9.21 2.10 -5.40
CA ALA A 154 -9.78 3.44 -5.21
C ALA A 154 -10.59 3.54 -3.91
N VAL A 155 -11.39 2.52 -3.60
CA VAL A 155 -12.15 2.43 -2.35
C VAL A 155 -11.22 2.40 -1.15
N MET A 156 -10.13 1.63 -1.21
CA MET A 156 -9.12 1.53 -0.17
C MET A 156 -8.46 2.87 0.13
N GLY A 157 -8.04 3.60 -0.92
CA GLY A 157 -7.47 4.93 -0.78
C GLY A 157 -8.42 5.89 -0.09
N LEU A 158 -9.71 5.87 -0.47
CA LEU A 158 -10.73 6.70 0.16
C LEU A 158 -10.98 6.32 1.63
N LEU A 159 -11.10 5.02 1.93
CA LEU A 159 -11.31 4.53 3.30
C LEU A 159 -10.14 4.90 4.21
N MET A 160 -8.90 4.72 3.74
CA MET A 160 -7.70 5.13 4.47
C MET A 160 -7.68 6.63 4.71
N PHE A 161 -7.94 7.44 3.67
CA PHE A 161 -8.01 8.89 3.81
C PHE A 161 -9.04 9.32 4.85
N VAL A 162 -10.27 8.82 4.77
CA VAL A 162 -11.36 9.17 5.69
C VAL A 162 -11.05 8.76 7.13
N ALA A 163 -10.59 7.53 7.34
CA ALA A 163 -10.25 7.01 8.66
C ALA A 163 -9.13 7.85 9.30
N LEU A 164 -8.06 8.10 8.54
CA LEU A 164 -6.94 8.88 9.03
C LEU A 164 -7.33 10.34 9.27
N TYR A 165 -8.12 10.95 8.37
CA TYR A 165 -8.48 12.37 8.48
C TYR A 165 -9.28 12.59 9.76
N ARG A 166 -10.21 11.68 10.06
CA ARG A 166 -10.92 11.68 11.34
C ARG A 166 -9.99 11.43 12.53
N GLY A 167 -9.07 10.48 12.42
CA GLY A 167 -8.09 10.22 13.48
C GLY A 167 -7.23 11.43 13.80
N MET A 168 -6.85 12.18 12.77
CA MET A 168 -6.14 13.46 12.91
C MET A 168 -7.02 14.51 13.60
N LEU A 169 -8.28 14.70 13.18
CA LEU A 169 -9.19 15.66 13.80
C LEU A 169 -9.43 15.36 15.29
N ARG A 170 -9.36 14.09 15.69
CA ARG A 170 -9.54 13.64 17.08
C ARG A 170 -8.23 13.48 17.86
N GLY A 171 -7.08 13.76 17.26
CA GLY A 171 -5.77 13.57 17.90
C GLY A 171 -5.40 12.11 18.21
N THR A 172 -6.13 11.12 17.68
CA THR A 172 -5.87 9.70 17.95
C THR A 172 -4.79 9.09 17.07
N VAL A 173 -4.38 9.81 16.01
CA VAL A 173 -3.32 9.44 15.07
C VAL A 173 -2.24 10.52 15.08
N ASP A 174 -1.01 10.11 15.37
CA ASP A 174 0.13 11.04 15.38
C ASP A 174 0.61 11.40 13.95
N TRP A 175 1.37 12.50 13.86
CA TRP A 175 1.89 13.00 12.59
C TRP A 175 2.84 12.01 11.89
N LEU A 176 3.60 11.20 12.62
CA LEU A 176 4.53 10.23 12.04
C LEU A 176 3.77 9.12 11.32
N LEU A 177 2.73 8.57 11.96
CA LEU A 177 1.87 7.56 11.37
C LEU A 177 1.13 8.11 10.14
N TRP A 178 0.61 9.34 10.23
CA TRP A 178 0.00 10.02 9.09
C TRP A 178 0.98 10.17 7.91
N THR A 179 2.19 10.63 8.18
CA THR A 179 3.21 10.87 7.15
C THR A 179 3.64 9.56 6.50
N ALA A 180 3.84 8.51 7.28
CA ALA A 180 4.16 7.19 6.77
C ALA A 180 3.05 6.63 5.86
N LEU A 181 1.79 6.81 6.26
CA LEU A 181 0.64 6.38 5.46
C LEU A 181 0.45 7.22 4.20
N ALA A 182 0.75 8.53 4.25
CA ALA A 182 0.76 9.39 3.07
C ALA A 182 1.86 8.97 2.07
N LEU A 183 3.06 8.65 2.56
CA LEU A 183 4.15 8.12 1.74
C LEU A 183 3.80 6.75 1.15
N TYR A 184 3.11 5.90 1.92
CA TYR A 184 2.63 4.61 1.45
C TYR A 184 1.55 4.75 0.38
N ALA A 185 0.58 5.66 0.55
CA ALA A 185 -0.42 5.96 -0.46
C ALA A 185 0.24 6.48 -1.76
N ALA A 186 1.27 7.32 -1.64
CA ALA A 186 2.06 7.77 -2.78
C ALA A 186 2.81 6.61 -3.46
N HIS A 187 3.36 5.66 -2.69
CA HIS A 187 3.95 4.43 -3.25
C HIS A 187 2.92 3.61 -4.02
N GLN A 188 1.72 3.41 -3.47
CA GLN A 188 0.67 2.66 -4.15
C GLN A 188 0.19 3.34 -5.44
N ALA A 189 0.11 4.67 -5.44
CA ALA A 189 -0.15 5.44 -6.66
C ALA A 189 0.97 5.25 -7.70
N LEU A 190 2.25 5.27 -7.29
CA LEU A 190 3.39 5.00 -8.17
C LEU A 190 3.39 3.55 -8.70
N SER A 191 3.03 2.56 -7.88
CA SER A 191 2.89 1.16 -8.30
C SER A 191 1.77 1.00 -9.35
N SER A 192 0.65 1.69 -9.15
CA SER A 192 -0.46 1.74 -10.13
C SER A 192 -0.03 2.37 -11.46
N ASN A 193 0.81 3.42 -11.43
CA ASN A 193 1.39 4.01 -12.65
C ASN A 193 2.31 3.02 -13.41
N PHE A 194 3.02 2.14 -12.70
CA PHE A 194 3.85 1.13 -13.34
C PHE A 194 3.02 0.06 -14.06
N GLN A 195 1.98 -0.45 -13.40
CA GLN A 195 1.04 -1.36 -14.07
C GLN A 195 0.37 -0.68 -15.29
N THR A 196 0.13 0.63 -15.21
CA THR A 196 -0.36 1.43 -16.35
C THR A 196 0.66 1.50 -17.49
N ALA A 197 1.95 1.68 -17.19
CA ALA A 197 3.01 1.68 -18.19
C ALA A 197 3.17 0.29 -18.86
N LEU A 198 2.98 -0.79 -18.09
CA LEU A 198 2.91 -2.16 -18.64
C LEU A 198 1.69 -2.35 -19.53
N ALA A 199 0.53 -1.83 -19.12
CA ALA A 199 -0.69 -1.85 -19.94
C ALA A 199 -0.46 -1.12 -21.28
N TRP A 200 0.12 0.08 -21.25
CA TRP A 200 0.45 0.85 -22.46
C TRP A 200 1.51 0.19 -23.36
N ALA A 201 2.32 -0.72 -22.83
CA ALA A 201 3.26 -1.53 -23.61
C ALA A 201 2.60 -2.71 -24.35
N GLY A 202 1.26 -2.78 -24.39
CA GLY A 202 0.50 -3.78 -25.15
C GLY A 202 -0.13 -4.88 -24.29
N TYR A 203 0.06 -4.87 -22.97
CA TYR A 203 -0.67 -5.72 -22.03
C TYR A 203 -2.00 -5.08 -21.60
N THR A 204 -2.65 -4.35 -22.52
CA THR A 204 -3.98 -3.77 -22.30
C THR A 204 -4.99 -4.90 -22.22
N GLY A 205 -5.27 -5.34 -21.00
CA GLY A 205 -6.44 -6.12 -20.74
C GLY A 205 -7.71 -5.29 -20.88
N GLY A 206 -8.87 -5.92 -21.00
CA GLY A 206 -10.19 -5.27 -21.01
C GLY A 206 -10.57 -4.66 -19.65
N TRP A 207 -9.75 -3.75 -19.12
CA TRP A 207 -9.90 -3.19 -17.78
C TRP A 207 -11.16 -2.31 -17.69
N SER A 208 -11.95 -2.55 -16.64
CA SER A 208 -13.08 -1.70 -16.26
C SER A 208 -13.11 -1.54 -14.73
N PRO A 209 -13.04 -0.31 -14.19
CA PRO A 209 -12.94 0.97 -14.90
C PRO A 209 -11.59 1.15 -15.63
N PRO A 210 -11.47 2.11 -16.57
CA PRO A 210 -10.25 2.31 -17.34
C PRO A 210 -9.05 2.55 -16.43
N VAL A 211 -7.90 1.95 -16.76
CA VAL A 211 -6.63 2.06 -16.02
C VAL A 211 -6.33 3.50 -15.61
N LEU A 212 -6.52 4.45 -16.53
CA LEU A 212 -6.30 5.88 -16.30
C LEU A 212 -7.20 6.46 -15.21
N GLY A 213 -8.45 6.02 -15.10
CA GLY A 213 -9.37 6.49 -14.06
C GLY A 213 -8.92 6.08 -12.66
N ILE A 214 -8.48 4.84 -12.50
CA ILE A 214 -7.92 4.32 -11.24
C ILE A 214 -6.64 5.09 -10.89
N MET A 215 -5.74 5.25 -11.87
CA MET A 215 -4.50 6.00 -11.75
C MET A 215 -4.73 7.43 -11.22
N TRP A 216 -5.65 8.16 -11.86
CA TRP A 216 -5.99 9.52 -11.44
C TRP A 216 -6.58 9.56 -10.04
N SER A 217 -7.47 8.62 -9.69
CA SER A 217 -8.07 8.58 -8.36
C SER A 217 -7.02 8.36 -7.26
N ALA A 218 -6.12 7.40 -7.45
CA ALA A 218 -5.05 7.10 -6.50
C ALA A 218 -4.05 8.26 -6.38
N MET A 219 -3.68 8.86 -7.51
CA MET A 219 -2.81 10.04 -7.54
C MET A 219 -3.43 11.23 -6.80
N VAL A 220 -4.72 11.53 -7.05
CA VAL A 220 -5.42 12.63 -6.37
C VAL A 220 -5.46 12.39 -4.86
N VAL A 221 -5.82 11.18 -4.41
CA VAL A 221 -5.82 10.84 -2.98
C VAL A 221 -4.44 11.00 -2.36
N ALA A 222 -3.38 10.48 -3.02
CA ALA A 222 -2.00 10.61 -2.55
C ALA A 222 -1.55 12.08 -2.47
N CYS A 223 -1.81 12.88 -3.51
CA CYS A 223 -1.50 14.30 -3.54
C CYS A 223 -2.22 15.07 -2.42
N VAL A 224 -3.49 14.76 -2.17
CA VAL A 224 -4.26 15.37 -1.06
C VAL A 224 -3.65 14.99 0.29
N MET A 225 -3.32 13.71 0.51
CA MET A 225 -2.67 13.27 1.74
C MET A 225 -1.32 13.96 1.97
N LEU A 226 -0.50 14.07 0.93
CA LEU A 226 0.79 14.78 0.97
C LEU A 226 0.61 16.28 1.21
N ALA A 227 -0.34 16.92 0.54
CA ALA A 227 -0.65 18.34 0.74
C ALA A 227 -1.10 18.60 2.19
N CYS A 228 -1.93 17.73 2.76
CA CYS A 228 -2.30 17.78 4.18
C CYS A 228 -1.07 17.63 5.09
N SER A 229 -0.16 16.69 4.80
CA SER A 229 1.08 16.51 5.57
C SER A 229 1.99 17.74 5.50
N MET A 230 2.20 18.32 4.31
CA MET A 230 3.04 19.50 4.11
C MET A 230 2.44 20.74 4.76
N ARG A 231 1.12 20.94 4.65
CA ARG A 231 0.43 22.06 5.32
C ARG A 231 0.60 21.99 6.84
N ARG A 232 0.53 20.79 7.43
CA ARG A 232 0.78 20.61 8.88
C ARG A 232 2.22 20.96 9.26
N LEU A 233 3.19 20.53 8.46
CA LEU A 233 4.60 20.88 8.68
C LEU A 233 4.82 22.40 8.58
N ALA A 234 4.16 23.07 7.63
CA ALA A 234 4.23 24.52 7.50
C ALA A 234 3.64 25.25 8.71
N ILE A 235 2.47 24.81 9.22
CA ILE A 235 1.86 25.37 10.43
C ILE A 235 2.78 25.17 11.65
N ALA A 236 3.35 23.97 11.81
CA ALA A 236 4.28 23.68 12.91
C ALA A 236 5.52 24.57 12.86
N ARG A 237 6.11 24.76 11.67
CA ARG A 237 7.27 25.64 11.47
C ARG A 237 6.96 27.12 11.69
N ALA A 238 5.72 27.53 11.46
CA ALA A 238 5.24 28.88 11.74
C ALA A 238 4.95 29.12 13.25
N GLY A 239 5.23 28.13 14.12
CA GLY A 239 4.96 28.23 15.56
C GLY A 239 3.50 28.01 15.94
N GLY A 240 2.66 27.58 15.00
CA GLY A 240 1.27 27.16 15.28
C GLY A 240 1.20 25.76 15.87
N ASP A 241 0.01 25.40 16.37
CA ASP A 241 -0.33 24.06 16.82
C ASP A 241 -1.18 23.35 15.75
N PRO A 242 -0.59 22.52 14.87
CA PRO A 242 -1.36 21.75 13.91
C PRO A 242 -2.09 20.60 14.61
N PRO A 243 -3.36 20.33 14.24
CA PRO A 243 -4.13 19.22 14.80
C PRO A 243 -3.32 17.92 14.79
N GLY A 244 -3.21 17.24 15.94
CA GLY A 244 -2.50 15.97 16.10
C GLY A 244 -0.97 16.02 16.01
N LEU A 245 -0.35 17.21 16.12
CA LEU A 245 1.12 17.38 16.14
C LEU A 245 1.67 17.67 17.54
N LEU A 246 0.88 18.25 18.45
CA LEU A 246 1.29 18.59 19.82
C LEU A 246 0.77 17.62 20.90
N GLU A 247 1.15 16.35 20.82
CA GLU A 247 1.14 15.50 22.03
C GLU A 247 2.52 15.39 22.71
N ARG A 248 3.64 15.89 22.14
CA ARG A 248 4.99 15.70 22.77
C ARG A 248 6.00 16.82 22.54
N LEU A 249 5.66 18.04 22.90
CA LEU A 249 6.68 18.99 23.39
C LEU A 249 6.42 19.45 24.84
N ARG A 250 5.41 18.88 25.52
CA ARG A 250 5.03 19.24 26.90
C ARG A 250 4.63 18.06 27.79
N GLY A 251 5.00 16.83 27.43
CA GLY A 251 4.77 15.63 28.24
C GLY A 251 6.02 14.77 28.31
#